data_AF-A0A0N7IF12-F1
#
_entry.id   AF-A0A0N7IF12-F1
#
_cell.length_a   1.000
_cell.length_b   1.000
_cell.length_c   1.000
_cell.angle_alpha   90.00
_cell.angle_beta   90.00
_cell.angle_gamma   90.00
#
_symmetry.space_group_name_H-M   'P 1'
#
loop_
_entity.id
_entity.type
_entity.pdbx_description
1 polymer ?
#
loop_
_entity_poly.entity_id
_entity_poly.type
_entity_poly.pdbx_seq_one_letter_code
_entity_poly.pdbx_strand_id
1 'polypeptide(L)'
;MKLNFKYMIVVGLLIGMTGCDDNLETFEIGGSTAAPTAIATSAVNSDPLPGQIKLTWNTPSEGAFEYLQIKYHDPLTEQDVCKIASIGTTEMLIEDTRARFGDYSFFFQTFNAAHQGSEVTEIKAKSGAAPSTTTEKSRTEMKIEADQLSTNAQEPSEGPIKNLIDGKGNTFFHTRWSSPQIELPHYIQIDFKEAHEDFAIYYQNRTDNTWTSEGRPSVVELQISSDGKNFETVATLSGLPSAHSTEYTSEFVVPGKTFTSFRFNVIATSGNTKYFNLAQFKFYDVEVEIYDPETVPLD
;
A
#
# COMPACT_ATOMS: atom_id res chain seq x y z
N MET A 1 46.16 -28.19 12.07
CA MET A 1 46.36 -29.35 11.19
C MET A 1 46.93 -28.84 9.87
N LYS A 2 48.26 -28.83 9.78
CA LYS A 2 49.04 -28.52 8.57
C LYS A 2 49.37 -29.86 7.91
N LEU A 3 49.26 -29.96 6.59
CA LEU A 3 49.81 -31.09 5.84
C LEU A 3 50.91 -30.60 4.87
N ASN A 4 52.00 -31.36 4.90
CA ASN A 4 53.32 -31.18 4.29
C ASN A 4 53.31 -31.48 2.77
N PHE A 5 53.98 -30.67 1.94
CA PHE A 5 55.38 -30.78 1.46
C PHE A 5 55.63 -31.89 0.41
N LYS A 6 56.11 -31.51 -0.79
CA LYS A 6 57.18 -32.22 -1.54
C LYS A 6 57.75 -31.36 -2.68
N TYR A 7 59.08 -31.31 -2.72
CA TYR A 7 59.96 -30.62 -3.68
C TYR A 7 59.92 -31.25 -5.09
N MET A 8 60.19 -30.44 -6.13
CA MET A 8 61.25 -30.72 -7.12
C MET A 8 61.46 -29.55 -8.11
N ILE A 9 62.68 -29.04 -8.14
CA ILE A 9 63.22 -28.19 -9.21
C ILE A 9 63.59 -29.12 -10.37
N VAL A 10 63.10 -28.83 -11.57
CA VAL A 10 63.72 -29.28 -12.83
C VAL A 10 63.85 -28.08 -13.74
N VAL A 11 65.10 -27.67 -13.96
CA VAL A 11 65.50 -26.75 -15.02
C VAL A 11 65.44 -27.54 -16.33
N GLY A 12 64.71 -27.01 -17.31
CA GLY A 12 64.69 -27.51 -18.68
C GLY A 12 64.45 -26.34 -19.63
N LEU A 13 65.53 -25.65 -20.01
CA LEU A 13 65.54 -24.77 -21.16
C LEU A 13 65.27 -25.63 -22.42
N LEU A 14 64.17 -25.36 -23.11
CA LEU A 14 64.01 -25.74 -24.51
C LEU A 14 63.33 -24.58 -25.24
N ILE A 15 64.17 -23.90 -26.01
CA ILE A 15 63.80 -22.90 -27.00
C ILE A 15 62.97 -23.62 -28.06
N GLY A 16 61.69 -23.29 -28.12
CA GLY A 16 60.78 -23.65 -29.20
C GLY A 16 59.98 -22.42 -29.56
N MET A 17 60.47 -21.66 -30.55
CA MET A 17 59.65 -20.67 -31.23
C MET A 17 58.55 -21.42 -31.98
N THR A 18 57.32 -21.33 -31.51
CA THR A 18 56.13 -21.61 -32.30
C THR A 18 55.18 -20.45 -32.06
N GLY A 19 54.92 -19.69 -33.12
CA GLY A 19 54.21 -18.41 -33.06
C GLY A 19 52.88 -18.51 -32.34
N CYS A 20 52.58 -17.47 -31.57
CA CYS A 20 51.19 -17.14 -31.27
C CYS A 20 50.49 -16.96 -32.61
N ASP A 21 49.51 -17.81 -32.86
CA ASP A 21 48.52 -17.61 -33.90
C ASP A 21 47.73 -16.34 -33.53
N ASP A 22 47.82 -15.31 -34.37
CA ASP A 22 47.13 -14.02 -34.20
C ASP A 22 45.62 -14.10 -34.50
N ASN A 23 45.07 -15.31 -34.63
CA ASN A 23 43.64 -15.52 -34.84
C ASN A 23 42.83 -15.44 -33.52
N LEU A 24 42.95 -14.32 -32.81
CA LEU A 24 41.80 -13.82 -32.07
C LEU A 24 40.85 -13.25 -33.12
N GLU A 25 39.81 -14.04 -33.47
CA GLU A 25 38.67 -13.51 -34.20
C GLU A 25 38.25 -12.22 -33.51
N THR A 26 38.45 -11.10 -34.19
CA THR A 26 37.84 -9.83 -33.80
C THR A 26 36.36 -10.12 -33.74
N PHE A 27 35.76 -10.13 -32.54
CA PHE A 27 34.32 -10.21 -32.40
C PHE A 27 33.73 -9.12 -33.32
N GLU A 28 33.12 -9.53 -34.43
CA GLU A 28 32.48 -8.58 -35.33
C GLU A 28 31.44 -7.83 -34.50
N ILE A 29 31.55 -6.50 -34.51
CA ILE A 29 30.53 -5.65 -33.91
C ILE A 29 29.27 -5.89 -34.74
N GLY A 30 28.39 -6.75 -34.24
CA GLY A 30 27.07 -6.96 -34.83
C GLY A 30 26.26 -5.67 -34.68
N GLY A 31 25.73 -5.15 -35.78
CA GLY A 31 24.91 -3.94 -35.80
C GLY A 31 25.51 -2.80 -36.63
N SER A 32 24.78 -1.70 -36.76
CA SER A 32 25.21 -0.55 -37.54
C SER A 32 26.28 0.25 -36.80
N THR A 33 27.35 0.62 -37.51
CA THR A 33 28.40 1.55 -37.04
C THR A 33 28.24 2.96 -37.61
N ALA A 34 27.12 3.23 -38.31
CA ALA A 34 26.80 4.57 -38.78
C ALA A 34 26.64 5.54 -37.60
N ALA A 35 26.93 6.83 -37.83
CA ALA A 35 26.75 7.86 -36.81
C ALA A 35 25.29 7.86 -36.32
N PRO A 36 25.01 7.71 -35.01
CA PRO A 36 23.64 7.63 -34.52
C PRO A 36 22.94 8.99 -34.60
N THR A 37 21.62 8.96 -34.73
CA THR A 37 20.79 10.17 -34.79
C THR A 37 20.28 10.53 -33.40
N ALA A 38 20.48 11.78 -32.97
CA ALA A 38 19.95 12.29 -31.70
C ALA A 38 18.41 12.38 -31.72
N ILE A 39 17.77 12.11 -30.58
CA ILE A 39 16.33 12.30 -30.43
C ILE A 39 16.06 13.78 -30.15
N ALA A 40 15.35 14.46 -31.04
CA ALA A 40 14.99 15.86 -30.89
C ALA A 40 14.08 16.08 -29.67
N THR A 41 14.24 17.21 -28.98
CA THR A 41 13.43 17.56 -27.80
C THR A 41 11.94 17.60 -28.10
N SER A 42 11.56 18.08 -29.28
CA SER A 42 10.17 18.13 -29.75
C SER A 42 9.55 16.76 -30.03
N ALA A 43 10.35 15.69 -30.07
CA ALA A 43 9.90 14.32 -30.26
C ALA A 43 9.73 13.56 -28.94
N VAL A 44 10.01 14.20 -27.79
CA VAL A 44 9.83 13.63 -26.46
C VAL A 44 8.68 14.33 -25.77
N ASN A 45 7.74 13.56 -25.24
CA ASN A 45 6.69 14.05 -24.35
C ASN A 45 6.96 13.56 -22.92
N SER A 46 6.52 14.35 -21.95
CA SER A 46 6.58 13.99 -20.53
C SER A 46 5.22 14.17 -19.86
N ASP A 47 4.74 13.15 -19.16
CA ASP A 47 3.52 13.21 -18.37
C ASP A 47 3.87 13.12 -16.87
N PRO A 48 3.43 14.10 -16.05
CA PRO A 48 3.55 14.03 -14.59
C PRO A 48 2.52 13.05 -14.02
N LEU A 49 2.98 11.99 -13.38
CA LEU A 49 2.16 10.99 -12.69
C LEU A 49 2.43 11.06 -11.18
N PRO A 50 1.52 10.58 -10.29
CA PRO A 50 1.75 10.64 -8.85
C PRO A 50 3.06 9.96 -8.42
N GLY A 51 4.04 10.75 -7.99
CA GLY A 51 5.38 10.28 -7.60
C GLY A 51 6.21 9.73 -8.76
N GLN A 52 5.87 10.09 -10.00
CA GLN A 52 6.40 9.47 -11.21
C GLN A 52 6.51 10.46 -12.38
N ILE A 53 7.46 10.22 -13.28
CA ILE A 53 7.57 10.92 -14.56
C ILE A 53 7.52 9.89 -15.68
N LYS A 54 6.52 9.98 -16.55
CA LYS A 54 6.48 9.15 -17.76
C LYS A 54 7.11 9.93 -18.91
N LEU A 55 8.19 9.40 -19.48
CA LEU A 55 8.81 9.90 -20.70
C LEU A 55 8.36 9.04 -21.87
N THR A 56 7.98 9.66 -22.98
CA THR A 56 7.65 8.96 -24.22
C THR A 56 8.33 9.64 -25.39
N TRP A 57 8.76 8.89 -26.39
CA TRP A 57 9.39 9.42 -27.59
C TRP A 57 8.94 8.69 -28.84
N ASN A 58 9.04 9.37 -29.98
CA ASN A 58 8.64 8.78 -31.26
C ASN A 58 9.56 7.60 -31.63
N THR A 59 8.98 6.61 -32.33
CA THR A 59 9.72 5.48 -32.88
C THR A 59 10.85 5.96 -33.79
N PRO A 60 12.11 5.59 -33.52
CA PRO A 60 13.25 5.94 -34.37
C PRO A 60 13.14 5.31 -35.75
N SER A 61 13.80 5.89 -36.75
CA SER A 61 14.00 5.21 -38.05
C SER A 61 14.86 3.95 -37.88
N GLU A 62 14.62 2.93 -38.71
CA GLU A 62 15.42 1.70 -38.68
C GLU A 62 16.91 2.01 -38.89
N GLY A 63 17.77 1.46 -38.02
CA GLY A 63 19.21 1.70 -38.05
C GLY A 63 19.68 3.06 -37.54
N ALA A 64 18.79 3.88 -36.97
CA ALA A 64 19.15 5.22 -36.45
C ALA A 64 20.09 5.18 -35.22
N PHE A 65 20.02 4.13 -34.41
CA PHE A 65 20.90 3.84 -33.28
C PHE A 65 20.68 2.39 -32.80
N GLU A 66 21.55 1.92 -31.90
CA GLU A 66 21.47 0.59 -31.26
C GLU A 66 20.76 0.65 -29.91
N TYR A 67 21.16 1.60 -29.05
CA TYR A 67 20.49 1.87 -27.78
C TYR A 67 20.43 3.38 -27.46
N LEU A 68 19.49 3.74 -26.60
CA LEU A 68 19.34 5.06 -26.03
C LEU A 68 19.80 5.04 -24.57
N GLN A 69 20.61 6.01 -24.20
CA GLN A 69 20.95 6.32 -22.82
C GLN A 69 20.18 7.55 -22.36
N ILE A 70 19.57 7.47 -21.18
CA ILE A 70 18.90 8.57 -20.50
C ILE A 70 19.61 8.76 -19.16
N LYS A 71 20.26 9.90 -18.97
CA LYS A 71 20.88 10.28 -17.69
C LYS A 71 20.07 11.36 -17.01
N TYR A 72 20.00 11.34 -15.69
CA TYR A 72 19.47 12.46 -14.91
C TYR A 72 20.07 12.44 -13.52
N HIS A 73 20.05 13.59 -12.85
CA HIS A 73 20.36 13.67 -11.44
C HIS A 73 19.07 13.48 -10.65
N ASP A 74 19.05 12.52 -9.72
CA ASP A 74 17.93 12.34 -8.80
C ASP A 74 18.14 13.18 -7.53
N PRO A 75 17.38 14.27 -7.34
CA PRO A 75 17.50 15.12 -6.16
C PRO A 75 17.04 14.46 -4.86
N LEU A 76 16.33 13.32 -4.92
CA LEU A 76 15.95 12.58 -3.71
C LEU A 76 17.12 11.76 -3.16
N THR A 77 17.82 11.02 -4.02
CA THR A 77 18.95 10.17 -3.64
C THR A 77 20.30 10.85 -3.76
N GLU A 78 20.33 12.05 -4.34
CA GLU A 78 21.53 12.83 -4.72
C GLU A 78 22.48 12.07 -5.66
N GLN A 79 21.94 11.19 -6.50
CA GLN A 79 22.73 10.33 -7.39
C GLN A 79 22.44 10.59 -8.86
N ASP A 80 23.48 10.49 -9.68
CA ASP A 80 23.34 10.46 -11.12
C ASP A 80 22.87 9.07 -11.56
N VAL A 81 21.69 9.01 -12.16
CA VAL A 81 21.06 7.79 -12.64
C VAL A 81 21.25 7.68 -14.14
N CYS A 82 21.56 6.47 -14.59
CA CYS A 82 21.65 6.12 -16.01
C CYS A 82 20.68 4.98 -16.33
N LYS A 83 19.78 5.22 -17.27
CA LYS A 83 18.86 4.21 -17.81
C LYS A 83 19.19 3.94 -19.27
N ILE A 84 19.03 2.70 -19.70
CA ILE A 84 19.23 2.27 -21.08
C ILE A 84 17.91 1.75 -21.63
N ALA A 85 17.59 2.15 -22.86
CA ALA A 85 16.45 1.68 -23.62
C ALA A 85 16.93 1.09 -24.95
N SER A 86 16.35 -0.03 -25.37
CA SER A 86 16.62 -0.60 -26.69
C SER A 86 15.88 0.21 -27.77
N ILE A 87 16.26 0.02 -29.03
CA ILE A 87 15.62 0.70 -30.17
C ILE A 87 14.09 0.49 -30.25
N GLY A 88 13.59 -0.66 -29.75
CA GLY A 88 12.16 -0.98 -29.75
C GLY A 88 11.37 -0.33 -28.61
N THR A 89 12.04 0.29 -27.64
CA THR A 89 11.41 0.96 -26.51
C THR A 89 11.15 2.44 -26.85
N THR A 90 9.92 2.89 -26.63
CA THR A 90 9.46 4.27 -26.89
C THR A 90 8.91 4.97 -25.66
N GLU A 91 9.00 4.33 -24.49
CA GLU A 91 8.58 4.92 -23.23
C GLU A 91 9.48 4.47 -22.07
N MET A 92 9.55 5.32 -21.03
CA MET A 92 10.23 5.02 -19.78
C MET A 92 9.50 5.68 -18.62
N LEU A 93 9.22 4.89 -17.59
CA LEU A 93 8.70 5.39 -16.33
C LEU A 93 9.86 5.63 -15.36
N ILE A 94 9.96 6.85 -14.85
CA ILE A 94 10.88 7.23 -13.79
C ILE A 94 10.07 7.27 -12.50
N GLU A 95 10.25 6.22 -11.70
CA GLU A 95 9.53 6.03 -10.45
C GLU A 95 10.21 6.79 -9.30
N ASP A 96 9.48 6.93 -8.20
CA ASP A 96 9.96 7.51 -6.94
C ASP A 96 10.49 8.95 -7.04
N THR A 97 9.90 9.74 -7.93
CA THR A 97 10.20 11.17 -8.08
C THR A 97 9.25 12.02 -7.22
N ARG A 98 9.54 13.33 -7.07
CA ARG A 98 8.71 14.26 -6.27
C ARG A 98 8.45 15.57 -6.99
N ALA A 99 7.27 16.14 -6.81
CA ALA A 99 6.93 17.44 -7.40
C ALA A 99 7.71 18.60 -6.73
N ARG A 100 8.06 18.48 -5.44
CA ARG A 100 8.79 19.49 -4.65
C ARG A 100 10.15 19.90 -5.23
N PHE A 101 10.75 19.05 -6.07
CA PHE A 101 12.05 19.32 -6.69
C PHE A 101 11.96 20.14 -7.98
N GLY A 102 10.75 20.39 -8.49
CA GLY A 102 10.57 21.19 -9.70
C GLY A 102 10.94 20.43 -10.97
N ASP A 103 11.75 21.05 -11.82
CA ASP A 103 12.15 20.48 -13.11
C ASP A 103 13.29 19.46 -12.92
N TYR A 104 13.04 18.23 -13.33
CA TYR A 104 14.08 17.22 -13.57
C TYR A 104 14.67 17.44 -14.96
N SER A 105 15.99 17.32 -15.09
CA SER A 105 16.71 17.44 -16.36
C SER A 105 17.20 16.06 -16.81
N PHE A 106 16.64 15.56 -17.90
CA PHE A 106 16.98 14.28 -18.52
C PHE A 106 17.82 14.49 -19.77
N PHE A 107 18.98 13.85 -19.83
CA PHE A 107 19.93 13.93 -20.94
C PHE A 107 19.85 12.67 -21.79
N PHE A 108 19.27 12.80 -22.97
CA PHE A 108 19.09 11.74 -23.95
C PHE A 108 20.31 11.70 -24.87
N GLN A 109 20.88 10.51 -25.06
CA GLN A 109 21.96 10.28 -26.01
C GLN A 109 21.82 8.91 -26.63
N THR A 110 21.73 8.86 -27.95
CA THR A 110 21.67 7.60 -28.71
C THR A 110 23.07 7.12 -29.06
N PHE A 111 23.25 5.80 -29.14
CA PHE A 111 24.54 5.18 -29.42
C PHE A 111 24.41 4.12 -30.50
N ASN A 112 25.41 4.02 -31.37
CA ASN A 112 25.50 2.93 -32.35
C ASN A 112 26.19 1.69 -31.76
N ALA A 113 26.37 0.64 -32.57
CA ALA A 113 26.99 -0.61 -32.13
C ALA A 113 28.49 -0.46 -31.78
N ALA A 114 29.15 0.59 -32.27
CA ALA A 114 30.54 0.93 -31.95
C ALA A 114 30.67 1.84 -30.70
N HIS A 115 29.58 2.03 -29.94
CA HIS A 115 29.51 2.91 -28.76
C HIS A 115 29.84 4.38 -29.05
N GLN A 116 29.69 4.83 -30.29
CA GLN A 116 29.76 6.24 -30.63
C GLN A 116 28.41 6.87 -30.31
N GLY A 117 28.42 7.97 -29.54
CA GLY A 117 27.21 8.68 -29.15
C GLY A 117 26.84 9.79 -30.13
N SER A 118 25.55 10.12 -30.18
CA SER A 118 25.05 11.32 -30.86
C SER A 118 25.23 12.58 -29.99
N GLU A 119 24.78 13.72 -30.48
CA GLU A 119 24.58 14.93 -29.68
C GLU A 119 23.61 14.65 -28.52
N VAL A 120 23.87 15.26 -27.37
CA VAL A 120 23.03 15.12 -26.17
C VAL A 120 21.86 16.09 -26.24
N THR A 121 20.63 15.62 -25.98
CA THR A 121 19.45 16.47 -25.86
C THR A 121 18.94 16.49 -24.41
N GLU A 122 18.69 17.70 -23.89
CA GLU A 122 18.11 17.90 -22.56
C GLU A 122 16.58 18.01 -22.64
N ILE A 123 15.90 17.19 -21.85
CA ILE A 123 14.45 17.19 -21.68
C ILE A 123 14.16 17.59 -20.24
N LYS A 124 13.40 18.68 -20.08
CA LYS A 124 12.88 19.08 -18.77
C LYS A 124 11.50 18.47 -18.56
N ALA A 125 11.32 17.81 -17.43
CA ALA A 125 10.05 17.21 -17.06
C ALA A 125 9.78 17.43 -15.56
N LYS A 126 8.50 17.34 -15.19
CA LYS A 126 8.05 17.47 -13.81
C LYS A 126 7.40 16.18 -13.35
N SER A 127 7.61 15.85 -12.08
CA SER A 127 6.86 14.79 -11.41
C SER A 127 5.49 15.28 -10.99
N GLY A 128 4.49 14.39 -10.96
CA GLY A 128 3.27 14.65 -10.22
C GLY A 128 3.52 14.48 -8.72
N ALA A 129 2.73 15.15 -7.88
CA ALA A 129 2.87 15.04 -6.42
C ALA A 129 2.80 13.58 -5.98
N ALA A 130 3.82 13.12 -5.26
CA ALA A 130 3.84 11.80 -4.66
C ALA A 130 2.72 11.72 -3.59
N PRO A 131 1.91 10.65 -3.60
CA PRO A 131 0.83 10.50 -2.64
C PRO A 131 1.41 10.33 -1.23
N SER A 132 0.77 10.97 -0.24
CA SER A 132 1.08 10.71 1.16
C SER A 132 0.62 9.30 1.55
N THR A 133 1.33 8.67 2.47
CA THR A 133 0.93 7.39 3.07
C THR A 133 0.57 7.56 4.53
N THR A 134 -0.50 6.89 4.97
CA THR A 134 -0.93 6.87 6.36
C THR A 134 -0.68 5.49 6.94
N THR A 135 0.06 5.43 8.03
CA THR A 135 0.37 4.20 8.76
C THR A 135 -0.13 4.28 10.19
N GLU A 136 -0.56 3.16 10.75
CA GLU A 136 -0.89 3.10 12.17
C GLU A 136 0.38 3.14 13.01
N LYS A 137 0.41 4.05 13.99
CA LYS A 137 1.49 4.17 14.97
C LYS A 137 1.16 3.46 16.27
N SER A 138 -0.06 3.65 16.78
CA SER A 138 -0.52 2.98 18.01
C SER A 138 -2.04 2.92 18.11
N ARG A 139 -2.55 2.02 18.97
CA ARG A 139 -3.95 1.99 19.40
C ARG A 139 -4.05 2.05 20.92
N THR A 140 -5.00 2.81 21.42
CA THR A 140 -5.33 2.88 22.84
C THR A 140 -6.78 2.47 23.05
N GLU A 141 -7.03 1.47 23.90
CA GLU A 141 -8.39 1.03 24.22
C GLU A 141 -9.13 2.14 24.97
N MET A 142 -10.26 2.57 24.42
CA MET A 142 -11.17 3.49 25.09
C MET A 142 -12.06 2.68 26.03
N LYS A 143 -12.02 3.05 27.32
CA LYS A 143 -12.86 2.39 28.33
C LYS A 143 -14.30 2.90 28.22
N ILE A 144 -15.16 2.06 27.62
CA ILE A 144 -16.59 2.33 27.49
C ILE A 144 -17.30 2.03 28.82
N GLU A 145 -18.11 2.96 29.30
CA GLU A 145 -18.98 2.77 30.47
C GLU A 145 -20.41 2.39 30.05
N ALA A 146 -21.14 1.69 30.92
CA ALA A 146 -22.46 1.15 30.59
C ALA A 146 -23.52 2.24 30.28
N ASP A 147 -23.37 3.44 30.82
CA ASP A 147 -24.25 4.59 30.57
C ASP A 147 -24.06 5.21 29.18
N GLN A 148 -22.96 4.88 28.49
CA GLN A 148 -22.65 5.33 27.13
C GLN A 148 -23.24 4.41 26.06
N LEU A 149 -23.68 3.21 26.44
CA LEU A 149 -24.14 2.19 25.51
C LEU A 149 -25.66 2.22 25.32
N SER A 150 -26.10 2.16 24.06
CA SER A 150 -27.50 1.94 23.72
C SER A 150 -27.68 1.09 22.46
N THR A 151 -28.88 0.56 22.25
CA THR A 151 -29.26 -0.19 21.05
C THR A 151 -30.74 0.06 20.73
N ASN A 152 -31.10 0.00 19.45
CA ASN A 152 -32.50 0.07 19.00
C ASN A 152 -33.27 -1.25 19.14
N ALA A 153 -32.60 -2.35 19.46
CA ALA A 153 -33.20 -3.68 19.37
C ALA A 153 -32.82 -4.59 20.53
N GLN A 154 -32.74 -4.08 21.76
CA GLN A 154 -32.42 -4.90 22.94
C GLN A 154 -33.41 -6.08 23.09
N GLU A 155 -32.90 -7.30 23.25
CA GLU A 155 -33.73 -8.42 23.69
C GLU A 155 -34.18 -8.20 25.15
N PRO A 156 -35.49 -8.25 25.48
CA PRO A 156 -35.99 -7.97 26.83
C PRO A 156 -35.66 -9.03 27.89
N SER A 157 -35.49 -10.28 27.47
CA SER A 157 -35.40 -11.42 28.38
C SER A 157 -33.97 -11.82 28.74
N GLU A 158 -33.01 -11.51 27.87
CA GLU A 158 -31.62 -11.95 28.02
C GLU A 158 -30.66 -11.03 27.24
N GLY A 159 -29.36 -11.30 27.41
CA GLY A 159 -28.30 -10.65 26.67
C GLY A 159 -28.32 -9.12 26.72
N PRO A 160 -28.27 -8.49 27.92
CA PRO A 160 -28.24 -7.03 28.03
C PRO A 160 -26.97 -6.44 27.41
N ILE A 161 -27.09 -5.25 26.82
CA ILE A 161 -25.98 -4.55 26.12
C ILE A 161 -24.71 -4.37 26.96
N LYS A 162 -24.83 -4.22 28.28
CA LYS A 162 -23.70 -4.09 29.21
C LYS A 162 -22.74 -5.30 29.18
N ASN A 163 -23.20 -6.46 28.72
CA ASN A 163 -22.35 -7.65 28.61
C ASN A 163 -21.24 -7.46 27.58
N LEU A 164 -21.40 -6.56 26.60
CA LEU A 164 -20.35 -6.27 25.62
C LEU A 164 -19.05 -5.76 26.25
N ILE A 165 -19.13 -5.15 27.44
CA ILE A 165 -18.00 -4.46 28.09
C ILE A 165 -17.69 -5.03 29.48
N ASP A 166 -18.20 -6.22 29.81
CA ASP A 166 -18.03 -6.82 31.14
C ASP A 166 -16.72 -7.62 31.31
N GLY A 167 -15.92 -7.71 30.24
CA GLY A 167 -14.65 -8.44 30.22
C GLY A 167 -14.79 -9.96 30.18
N LYS A 168 -15.99 -10.52 29.95
CA LYS A 168 -16.25 -11.97 29.94
C LYS A 168 -16.67 -12.45 28.57
N GLY A 169 -15.94 -13.40 27.99
CA GLY A 169 -16.30 -13.99 26.69
C GLY A 169 -17.51 -14.94 26.73
N ASN A 170 -17.92 -15.39 27.92
CA ASN A 170 -19.02 -16.34 28.11
C ASN A 170 -20.37 -15.70 28.44
N THR A 171 -20.43 -14.37 28.57
CA THR A 171 -21.68 -13.60 28.54
C THR A 171 -21.89 -13.08 27.11
N PHE A 172 -23.08 -12.55 26.83
CA PHE A 172 -23.36 -12.01 25.50
C PHE A 172 -24.41 -10.91 25.53
N PHE A 173 -24.37 -10.04 24.54
CA PHE A 173 -25.46 -9.19 24.11
C PHE A 173 -26.26 -9.89 23.01
N HIS A 174 -27.57 -9.69 23.01
CA HIS A 174 -28.45 -10.20 21.96
C HIS A 174 -29.47 -9.13 21.55
N THR A 175 -29.60 -8.91 20.24
CA THR A 175 -30.69 -8.10 19.71
C THR A 175 -31.98 -8.92 19.59
N ARG A 176 -33.11 -8.24 19.37
CA ARG A 176 -34.46 -8.76 19.42
C ARG A 176 -34.67 -9.99 18.55
N TRP A 177 -34.57 -11.17 19.17
CA TRP A 177 -34.77 -12.46 18.50
C TRP A 177 -36.14 -13.05 18.80
N SER A 178 -36.72 -12.70 19.96
CA SER A 178 -38.04 -13.16 20.37
C SER A 178 -39.15 -12.34 19.69
N SER A 179 -40.37 -12.92 19.64
CA SER A 179 -41.50 -12.32 18.93
C SER A 179 -42.08 -11.09 19.66
N PRO A 180 -42.42 -9.99 18.95
CA PRO A 180 -42.16 -9.77 17.53
C PRO A 180 -40.69 -9.41 17.28
N GLN A 181 -40.12 -10.00 16.22
CA GLN A 181 -38.79 -9.64 15.71
C GLN A 181 -38.85 -8.27 15.02
N ILE A 182 -37.75 -7.53 15.11
CA ILE A 182 -37.55 -6.25 14.43
C ILE A 182 -36.67 -6.52 13.20
N GLU A 183 -36.95 -5.88 12.08
CA GLU A 183 -36.08 -5.98 10.89
C GLU A 183 -34.76 -5.25 11.12
N LEU A 184 -33.69 -5.77 10.52
CA LEU A 184 -32.42 -5.03 10.40
C LEU A 184 -32.67 -3.68 9.68
N PRO A 185 -31.90 -2.63 10.00
CA PRO A 185 -30.65 -2.66 10.77
C PRO A 185 -30.80 -2.52 12.28
N HIS A 186 -29.91 -3.19 13.01
CA HIS A 186 -29.77 -3.06 14.45
C HIS A 186 -28.39 -2.49 14.79
N TYR A 187 -28.29 -1.58 15.75
CA TYR A 187 -27.02 -0.97 16.12
C TYR A 187 -26.64 -1.15 17.59
N ILE A 188 -25.34 -1.17 17.84
CA ILE A 188 -24.75 -0.78 19.13
C ILE A 188 -24.28 0.66 18.96
N GLN A 189 -24.77 1.56 19.81
CA GLN A 189 -24.36 2.95 19.84
C GLN A 189 -23.50 3.20 21.09
N ILE A 190 -22.44 3.98 20.91
CA ILE A 190 -21.62 4.53 21.99
C ILE A 190 -21.75 6.05 21.92
N ASP A 191 -22.20 6.67 23.00
CA ASP A 191 -22.17 8.12 23.18
C ASP A 191 -20.99 8.50 24.07
N PHE A 192 -19.99 9.12 23.47
CA PHE A 192 -18.75 9.50 24.12
C PHE A 192 -18.91 10.77 24.96
N LYS A 193 -18.13 10.85 26.04
CA LYS A 193 -18.05 12.03 26.92
C LYS A 193 -17.06 13.07 26.41
N GLU A 194 -16.26 12.70 25.42
CA GLU A 194 -15.28 13.53 24.73
C GLU A 194 -15.30 13.24 23.23
N ALA A 195 -14.59 14.04 22.44
CA ALA A 195 -14.51 13.87 21.00
C ALA A 195 -13.39 12.87 20.64
N HIS A 196 -13.68 12.01 19.67
CA HIS A 196 -12.77 11.02 19.09
C HIS A 196 -12.62 11.28 17.58
N GLU A 197 -11.58 10.74 16.93
CA GLU A 197 -11.31 10.96 15.50
C GLU A 197 -10.94 9.66 14.77
N ASP A 198 -9.69 9.23 14.84
CA ASP A 198 -9.26 8.00 14.18
C ASP A 198 -9.49 6.82 15.11
N PHE A 199 -10.07 5.75 14.58
CA PHE A 199 -10.53 4.67 15.43
C PHE A 199 -10.42 3.29 14.79
N ALA A 200 -10.47 2.28 15.65
CA ALA A 200 -10.69 0.90 15.26
C ALA A 200 -11.62 0.21 16.27
N ILE A 201 -12.16 -0.93 15.89
CA ILE A 201 -13.05 -1.72 16.75
C ILE A 201 -12.55 -3.14 16.91
N TYR A 202 -12.95 -3.74 18.01
CA TYR A 202 -12.85 -5.18 18.24
C TYR A 202 -14.20 -5.72 18.67
N TYR A 203 -14.49 -6.94 18.28
CA TYR A 203 -15.57 -7.70 18.91
C TYR A 203 -15.23 -9.19 19.00
N GLN A 204 -15.95 -9.87 19.89
CA GLN A 204 -15.96 -11.32 19.96
C GLN A 204 -17.38 -11.82 19.70
N ASN A 205 -17.53 -12.82 18.84
CA ASN A 205 -18.81 -13.53 18.66
C ASN A 205 -19.18 -14.28 19.94
N ARG A 206 -20.46 -14.27 20.35
CA ARG A 206 -21.00 -15.10 21.46
C ARG A 206 -20.37 -16.50 21.45
N THR A 207 -19.82 -16.90 22.59
CA THR A 207 -19.16 -18.20 22.72
C THR A 207 -20.14 -19.37 22.78
N ASP A 208 -21.27 -19.23 23.48
CA ASP A 208 -22.28 -20.29 23.51
C ASP A 208 -23.02 -20.41 22.16
N ASN A 209 -22.99 -21.60 21.57
CA ASN A 209 -23.59 -21.93 20.27
C ASN A 209 -24.61 -23.08 20.39
N THR A 210 -25.06 -23.40 21.61
CA THR A 210 -25.92 -24.56 21.89
C THR A 210 -27.27 -24.48 21.18
N TRP A 211 -27.84 -23.26 21.08
CA TRP A 211 -29.19 -23.02 20.57
C TRP A 211 -29.25 -22.43 19.17
N THR A 212 -28.14 -21.85 18.70
CA THR A 212 -28.03 -21.28 17.34
C THR A 212 -26.58 -21.18 16.94
N SER A 213 -26.30 -21.43 15.66
CA SER A 213 -25.02 -21.11 15.00
C SER A 213 -25.03 -19.79 14.24
N GLU A 214 -26.18 -19.11 14.20
CA GLU A 214 -26.43 -17.95 13.36
C GLU A 214 -26.55 -16.65 14.16
N GLY A 215 -26.81 -15.53 13.46
CA GLY A 215 -26.91 -14.22 14.09
C GLY A 215 -25.56 -13.62 14.44
N ARG A 216 -24.54 -13.87 13.61
CA ARG A 216 -23.27 -13.12 13.65
C ARG A 216 -23.35 -11.94 12.71
N PRO A 217 -22.81 -10.76 13.05
CA PRO A 217 -22.69 -9.69 12.07
C PRO A 217 -21.91 -10.18 10.85
N SER A 218 -22.46 -10.02 9.64
CA SER A 218 -21.80 -10.39 8.38
C SER A 218 -21.47 -9.17 7.52
N VAL A 219 -22.31 -8.13 7.61
CA VAL A 219 -22.05 -6.80 7.05
C VAL A 219 -22.42 -5.74 8.07
N VAL A 220 -21.51 -4.80 8.30
CA VAL A 220 -21.63 -3.75 9.30
C VAL A 220 -21.20 -2.42 8.71
N GLU A 221 -22.01 -1.39 8.94
CA GLU A 221 -21.62 -0.01 8.70
C GLU A 221 -21.06 0.58 10.01
N LEU A 222 -19.86 1.15 9.93
CA LEU A 222 -19.27 1.95 10.99
C LEU A 222 -19.72 3.38 10.77
N GLN A 223 -20.53 3.91 11.68
CA GLN A 223 -21.13 5.23 11.55
C GLN A 223 -20.68 6.16 12.68
N ILE A 224 -20.53 7.44 12.37
CA ILE A 224 -20.15 8.47 13.34
C ILE A 224 -21.16 9.61 13.33
N SER A 225 -21.21 10.38 14.42
CA SER A 225 -22.04 11.57 14.55
C SER A 225 -21.44 12.56 15.55
N SER A 226 -21.58 13.85 15.26
CA SER A 226 -21.22 14.94 16.17
C SER A 226 -22.41 15.48 16.99
N ASP A 227 -23.65 15.08 16.64
CA ASP A 227 -24.88 15.57 17.29
C ASP A 227 -25.73 14.46 17.94
N GLY A 228 -25.30 13.20 17.80
CA GLY A 228 -25.98 12.01 18.32
C GLY A 228 -27.31 11.69 17.63
N LYS A 229 -27.65 12.38 16.53
CA LYS A 229 -28.94 12.25 15.82
C LYS A 229 -28.74 11.87 14.37
N ASN A 230 -27.87 12.58 13.67
CA ASN A 230 -27.56 12.36 12.26
C ASN A 230 -26.26 11.59 12.17
N PHE A 231 -26.33 10.37 11.63
CA PHE A 231 -25.19 9.47 11.50
C PHE A 231 -24.80 9.34 10.03
N GLU A 232 -23.49 9.35 9.76
CA GLU A 232 -22.92 9.06 8.45
C GLU A 232 -22.07 7.78 8.51
N THR A 233 -22.13 6.96 7.46
CA THR A 233 -21.27 5.77 7.33
C THR A 233 -19.87 6.20 6.84
N VAL A 234 -18.84 5.86 7.62
CA VAL A 234 -17.43 6.16 7.28
C VAL A 234 -16.66 4.93 6.81
N ALA A 235 -17.16 3.72 7.10
CA ALA A 235 -16.63 2.47 6.58
C ALA A 235 -17.69 1.37 6.58
N THR A 236 -17.54 0.40 5.68
CA THR A 236 -18.39 -0.81 5.64
C THR A 236 -17.51 -2.04 5.76
N LEU A 237 -17.74 -2.84 6.79
CA LEU A 237 -17.09 -4.12 7.01
C LEU A 237 -17.93 -5.23 6.39
N SER A 238 -17.28 -6.15 5.67
CA SER A 238 -17.93 -7.32 5.05
C SER A 238 -17.00 -8.54 5.12
N GLY A 239 -17.54 -9.73 4.88
CA GLY A 239 -16.78 -10.98 5.02
C GLY A 239 -16.38 -11.28 6.48
N LEU A 240 -17.15 -10.74 7.43
CA LEU A 240 -16.89 -10.88 8.86
C LEU A 240 -17.00 -12.34 9.34
N PRO A 241 -16.21 -12.75 10.35
CA PRO A 241 -16.20 -14.13 10.83
C PRO A 241 -17.54 -14.51 11.48
N SER A 242 -18.01 -15.72 11.18
CA SER A 242 -19.32 -16.24 11.62
C SER A 242 -19.25 -17.40 12.62
N ALA A 243 -18.05 -17.89 12.94
CA ALA A 243 -17.93 -18.94 13.96
C ALA A 243 -18.11 -18.36 15.37
N HIS A 244 -18.66 -19.17 16.28
CA HIS A 244 -18.74 -18.82 17.70
C HIS A 244 -17.35 -18.57 18.30
N SER A 245 -17.29 -17.71 19.31
CA SER A 245 -16.05 -17.32 20.01
C SER A 245 -14.96 -16.67 19.16
N THR A 246 -15.15 -16.51 17.84
CA THR A 246 -14.14 -15.85 17.01
C THR A 246 -14.07 -14.38 17.34
N GLU A 247 -12.86 -13.88 17.32
CA GLU A 247 -12.54 -12.49 17.57
C GLU A 247 -12.25 -11.80 16.23
N TYR A 248 -12.59 -10.53 16.15
CA TYR A 248 -12.31 -9.69 15.01
C TYR A 248 -11.79 -8.35 15.50
N THR A 249 -10.71 -7.88 14.89
CA THR A 249 -10.21 -6.51 15.05
C THR A 249 -10.21 -5.88 13.67
N SER A 250 -10.78 -4.68 13.54
CA SER A 250 -10.80 -3.97 12.26
C SER A 250 -9.44 -3.35 11.95
N GLU A 251 -9.21 -3.06 10.68
CA GLU A 251 -8.29 -1.98 10.30
C GLU A 251 -8.74 -0.64 10.92
N PHE A 252 -7.83 0.32 11.00
CA PHE A 252 -8.18 1.66 11.47
C PHE A 252 -8.95 2.43 10.40
N VAL A 253 -9.76 3.39 10.84
CA VAL A 253 -10.55 4.30 10.02
C VAL A 253 -10.08 5.72 10.31
N VAL A 254 -9.85 6.51 9.25
CA VAL A 254 -9.47 7.92 9.32
C VAL A 254 -10.57 8.78 8.70
N PRO A 255 -11.58 9.20 9.47
CA PRO A 255 -12.71 9.98 8.95
C PRO A 255 -12.32 11.40 8.51
N GLY A 256 -11.16 11.90 8.97
CA GLY A 256 -10.71 13.29 8.78
C GLY A 256 -11.57 14.31 9.52
N LYS A 257 -12.28 13.90 10.56
CA LYS A 257 -13.14 14.73 11.41
C LYS A 257 -13.39 14.09 12.77
N THR A 258 -13.64 14.93 13.77
CA THR A 258 -14.00 14.48 15.12
C THR A 258 -15.49 14.15 15.27
N PHE A 259 -15.82 13.22 16.14
CA PHE A 259 -17.19 12.83 16.51
C PHE A 259 -17.35 12.53 18.00
N THR A 260 -18.59 12.51 18.47
CA THR A 260 -18.93 12.21 19.88
C THR A 260 -19.91 11.05 20.02
N SER A 261 -20.40 10.48 18.91
CA SER A 261 -21.19 9.26 18.91
C SER A 261 -20.74 8.33 17.80
N PHE A 262 -20.75 7.04 18.07
CA PHE A 262 -20.41 5.98 17.13
C PHE A 262 -21.52 4.92 17.08
N ARG A 263 -21.74 4.32 15.91
CA ARG A 263 -22.60 3.14 15.75
C ARG A 263 -21.87 2.03 15.02
N PHE A 264 -21.95 0.83 15.61
CA PHE A 264 -21.75 -0.44 14.93
C PHE A 264 -23.11 -0.89 14.40
N ASN A 265 -23.44 -0.51 13.16
CA ASN A 265 -24.75 -0.71 12.55
C ASN A 265 -24.78 -1.99 11.71
N VAL A 266 -25.38 -3.06 12.24
CA VAL A 266 -25.44 -4.37 11.59
C VAL A 266 -26.57 -4.38 10.58
N ILE A 267 -26.23 -4.49 9.29
CA ILE A 267 -27.18 -4.49 8.18
C ILE A 267 -27.42 -5.89 7.58
N ALA A 268 -26.52 -6.83 7.85
CA ALA A 268 -26.70 -8.24 7.49
C ALA A 268 -26.06 -9.16 8.53
N THR A 269 -26.58 -10.38 8.64
CA THR A 269 -26.11 -11.39 9.59
C THR A 269 -25.89 -12.74 8.92
N SER A 270 -25.10 -13.61 9.56
CA SER A 270 -25.02 -15.01 9.17
C SER A 270 -26.40 -15.67 9.30
N GLY A 271 -26.70 -16.60 8.39
CA GLY A 271 -27.97 -17.30 8.37
C GLY A 271 -29.18 -16.42 8.00
N ASN A 272 -28.97 -15.18 7.54
CA ASN A 272 -30.02 -14.22 7.18
C ASN A 272 -31.04 -13.97 8.31
N THR A 273 -30.56 -14.00 9.56
CA THR A 273 -31.41 -13.72 10.72
C THR A 273 -31.69 -12.23 10.87
N LYS A 274 -32.78 -11.88 11.54
CA LYS A 274 -33.17 -10.48 11.84
C LYS A 274 -32.53 -9.95 13.13
N TYR A 275 -31.60 -10.70 13.71
CA TYR A 275 -30.95 -10.38 14.97
C TYR A 275 -29.47 -10.70 14.87
N PHE A 276 -28.66 -10.07 15.70
CA PHE A 276 -27.30 -10.48 15.95
C PHE A 276 -27.00 -10.58 17.45
N ASN A 277 -25.90 -11.26 17.77
CA ASN A 277 -25.36 -11.40 19.11
C ASN A 277 -23.82 -11.36 19.12
N LEU A 278 -23.26 -10.81 20.20
CA LEU A 278 -21.82 -10.63 20.42
C LEU A 278 -21.51 -10.88 21.90
N ALA A 279 -20.33 -11.42 22.19
CA ALA A 279 -19.83 -11.57 23.56
C ALA A 279 -19.24 -10.25 24.07
N GLN A 280 -18.35 -9.66 23.27
CA GLN A 280 -17.59 -8.47 23.66
C GLN A 280 -17.53 -7.44 22.55
N PHE A 281 -17.34 -6.19 22.94
CA PHE A 281 -17.06 -5.07 22.04
C PHE A 281 -16.04 -4.13 22.68
N LYS A 282 -15.08 -3.67 21.89
CA LYS A 282 -14.13 -2.63 22.28
C LYS A 282 -13.99 -1.60 21.18
N PHE A 283 -13.68 -0.39 21.60
CA PHE A 283 -13.35 0.74 20.75
C PHE A 283 -11.93 1.19 21.07
N TYR A 284 -11.17 1.57 20.04
CA TYR A 284 -9.81 2.05 20.19
C TYR A 284 -9.68 3.41 19.52
N ASP A 285 -9.03 4.35 20.20
CA ASP A 285 -8.44 5.51 19.56
C ASP A 285 -7.15 5.08 18.86
N VAL A 286 -6.98 5.54 17.63
CA VAL A 286 -5.83 5.21 16.79
C VAL A 286 -4.99 6.45 16.59
N GLU A 287 -3.69 6.34 16.85
CA GLU A 287 -2.71 7.33 16.42
C GLU A 287 -2.15 6.89 15.07
N VAL A 288 -2.27 7.75 14.06
CA VAL A 288 -1.69 7.52 12.73
C VAL A 288 -0.49 8.43 12.49
N GLU A 289 0.45 7.93 11.70
CA GLU A 289 1.55 8.70 11.15
C GLU A 289 1.28 8.96 9.66
N ILE A 290 1.34 10.23 9.26
CA ILE A 290 1.20 10.62 7.85
C ILE A 290 2.60 10.94 7.34
N TYR A 291 3.09 10.10 6.43
CA TYR A 291 4.30 10.38 5.67
C TYR A 291 3.90 11.07 4.38
N ASP A 292 4.25 12.35 4.25
CA ASP A 292 4.09 13.11 3.03
C ASP A 292 5.45 13.30 2.34
N PRO A 293 5.73 12.57 1.24
CA PRO A 293 7.00 12.66 0.54
C PRO A 293 7.28 14.06 -0.02
N GLU A 294 6.25 14.89 -0.22
CA GLU A 294 6.38 16.24 -0.76
C GLU A 294 6.82 17.28 0.29
N THR A 295 6.68 16.98 1.58
CA THR A 295 6.97 17.93 2.66
C THR A 295 7.93 17.40 3.73
N VAL A 296 8.17 16.08 3.78
CA VAL A 296 9.10 15.48 4.72
C VAL A 296 10.51 16.12 4.63
N PRO A 297 11.21 16.38 5.74
CA PRO A 297 12.60 16.81 5.67
C PRO A 297 13.46 15.81 4.89
N LEU A 298 14.43 16.32 4.14
CA LEU A 298 15.47 15.50 3.51
C LEU A 298 16.64 15.42 4.49
N ASP A 299 17.24 14.24 4.61
CA ASP A 299 18.39 13.96 5.47
C ASP A 299 19.71 14.49 4.88
#